data_AF-A0A4R0VPP0-F1
#
_entry.id   AF-A0A4R0VPP0-F1
#
_cell.length_a   1.000
_cell.length_b   1.000
_cell.length_c   1.000
_cell.angle_alpha   90.00
_cell.angle_beta   90.00
_cell.angle_gamma   90.00
#
_symmetry.space_group_name_H-M   'P 1'
#
loop_
_entity.id
_entity.type
_entity.pdbx_description
1 polymer ?
#
loop_
_entity_poly.entity_id
_entity_poly.type
_entity_poly.pdbx_seq_one_letter_code
_entity_poly.pdbx_strand_id
1 'polypeptide(L)'
;MKFTNGYWMIRDGVDALYAREAYELAADATTESLNVLAPTSVVRGRYDTLNLPTFNVDITTPAEGVIRVCAEHWQGATEYPGFPLNADEPGNRDYVTVQANGNGDGEVGVNGADVTLTTGGLTVKVVKGAPWNLTFIGEDGKVLTESAGKSLGRFKLGAESNVTAQPVSEFGVTMDGSARDESDVFIAIQLHLSVGEDVYGLGERFGAYVKNGQSVDIWNEDGGTASEQGYKDIPFYMTSNGYGVLVNNRGHVSFEIGSENTEATINSFIDGMAERDIPLAAFHYDCYWMREFHWCDFEWDKRFFGDIESTLKRLHEDKGYLVRKPNGEVWQTDFW
;
A
#
# COMPACT_ATOMS: atom_id res chain seq x y z
N MET A 1 6.72 -9.69 2.36
CA MET A 1 7.44 -10.36 3.45
C MET A 1 6.77 -11.69 3.59
N LYS A 2 7.51 -12.76 3.33
CA LYS A 2 6.93 -14.10 3.32
C LYS A 2 6.89 -14.63 4.75
N PHE A 3 5.70 -14.97 5.22
CA PHE A 3 5.48 -15.60 6.52
C PHE A 3 5.25 -17.12 6.38
N THR A 4 4.80 -17.58 5.20
CA THR A 4 4.56 -18.99 4.93
C THR A 4 5.77 -19.67 4.28
N ASN A 5 5.80 -21.01 4.38
CA ASN A 5 6.76 -21.88 3.72
C ASN A 5 6.00 -22.80 2.76
N GLY A 6 5.65 -22.24 1.61
CA GLY A 6 4.71 -22.85 0.68
C GLY A 6 3.31 -22.92 1.26
N TYR A 7 2.44 -23.70 0.61
CA TYR A 7 1.02 -23.72 0.94
C TYR A 7 0.69 -24.37 2.31
N TRP A 8 1.55 -25.26 2.80
CA TRP A 8 1.22 -26.16 3.91
C TRP A 8 1.82 -25.77 5.25
N MET A 9 2.90 -24.99 5.26
CA MET A 9 3.69 -24.73 6.46
C MET A 9 3.86 -23.23 6.68
N ILE A 10 4.07 -22.87 7.93
CA ILE A 10 4.55 -21.55 8.32
C ILE A 10 6.08 -21.61 8.39
N ARG A 11 6.78 -20.49 8.15
CA ARG A 11 8.24 -20.45 8.30
C ARG A 11 8.66 -20.74 9.73
N ASP A 12 9.81 -21.37 9.88
CA ASP A 12 10.38 -21.65 11.20
C ASP A 12 10.56 -20.34 11.99
N GLY A 13 10.18 -20.37 13.27
CA GLY A 13 10.23 -19.20 14.15
C GLY A 13 9.02 -18.26 14.06
N VAL A 14 8.10 -18.45 13.11
CA VAL A 14 6.92 -17.59 12.96
C VAL A 14 5.71 -18.17 13.69
N ASP A 15 5.15 -17.42 14.64
CA ASP A 15 3.86 -17.68 15.28
C ASP A 15 2.76 -16.89 14.54
N ALA A 16 1.73 -17.58 14.07
CA ALA A 16 0.65 -16.94 13.31
C ALA A 16 -0.71 -17.14 13.97
N LEU A 17 -1.42 -16.03 14.13
CA LEU A 17 -2.84 -16.02 14.47
C LEU A 17 -3.62 -15.50 13.28
N TYR A 18 -4.77 -16.12 12.99
CA TYR A 18 -5.62 -15.74 11.87
C TYR A 18 -7.03 -15.48 12.35
N ALA A 19 -7.70 -14.46 11.85
CA ALA A 19 -9.14 -14.30 12.05
C ALA A 19 -9.86 -15.55 11.51
N ARG A 20 -10.80 -16.12 12.27
CA ARG A 20 -11.47 -17.38 11.91
C ARG A 20 -12.96 -17.25 11.66
N GLU A 21 -13.58 -16.23 12.21
CA GLU A 21 -14.99 -15.91 12.03
C GLU A 21 -15.24 -14.42 12.30
N ALA A 22 -16.34 -13.89 11.78
CA ALA A 22 -16.89 -12.63 12.26
C ALA A 22 -17.85 -12.93 13.42
N TYR A 23 -17.41 -12.64 14.65
CA TYR A 23 -18.11 -13.05 15.87
C TYR A 23 -19.10 -12.01 16.36
N GLU A 24 -18.75 -10.73 16.34
CA GLU A 24 -19.65 -9.64 16.72
C GLU A 24 -19.68 -8.61 15.60
N LEU A 25 -20.87 -8.17 15.22
CA LEU A 25 -21.07 -7.13 14.21
C LEU A 25 -21.80 -5.95 14.83
N ALA A 26 -21.19 -4.77 14.75
CA ALA A 26 -21.82 -3.51 15.06
C ALA A 26 -21.86 -2.62 13.82
N ALA A 27 -22.95 -1.90 13.66
CA ALA A 27 -23.15 -0.93 12.58
C ALA A 27 -23.75 0.34 13.17
N ASP A 28 -23.16 1.48 12.85
CA ASP A 28 -23.63 2.78 13.31
C ASP A 28 -23.84 3.70 12.11
N ALA A 29 -25.11 3.99 11.82
CA ALA A 29 -25.49 4.89 10.74
C ALA A 29 -25.22 6.37 11.07
N THR A 30 -25.02 6.73 12.34
CA THR A 30 -24.73 8.10 12.77
C THR A 30 -23.27 8.45 12.48
N THR A 31 -22.36 7.54 12.84
CA THR A 31 -20.92 7.67 12.59
C THR A 31 -20.50 7.07 11.24
N GLU A 32 -21.44 6.48 10.51
CA GLU A 32 -21.23 5.84 9.20
C GLU A 32 -20.08 4.83 9.24
N SER A 33 -20.16 3.92 10.21
CA SER A 33 -19.09 2.98 10.53
C SER A 33 -19.63 1.57 10.81
N LEU A 34 -18.76 0.58 10.60
CA LEU A 34 -18.96 -0.78 11.08
C LEU A 34 -17.80 -1.16 12.00
N ASN A 35 -18.08 -1.97 13.01
CA ASN A 35 -17.07 -2.61 13.82
C ASN A 35 -17.31 -4.12 13.85
N VAL A 36 -16.24 -4.88 13.71
CA VAL A 36 -16.28 -6.34 13.69
C VAL A 36 -15.25 -6.90 14.66
N LEU A 37 -15.71 -7.71 15.61
CA LEU A 37 -14.83 -8.52 16.45
C LEU A 37 -14.59 -9.88 15.77
N ALA A 38 -13.33 -10.18 15.48
CA ALA A 38 -12.96 -11.40 14.77
C ALA A 38 -11.99 -12.27 15.60
N PRO A 39 -12.46 -13.33 16.26
CA PRO A 39 -11.60 -14.21 17.04
C PRO A 39 -10.69 -15.07 16.17
N THR A 40 -9.63 -15.56 16.82
CA THR A 40 -8.60 -16.42 16.19
C THR A 40 -8.93 -17.91 16.21
N SER A 41 -10.13 -18.25 16.69
CA SER A 41 -10.72 -19.59 16.65
C SER A 41 -12.25 -19.47 16.47
N VAL A 42 -12.90 -20.56 16.08
CA VAL A 42 -14.37 -20.59 15.94
C VAL A 42 -14.98 -20.80 17.32
N VAL A 43 -15.78 -19.84 17.80
CA VAL A 43 -16.45 -19.88 19.09
C VAL A 43 -17.69 -20.77 18.99
N ARG A 44 -17.70 -21.89 19.70
CA ARG A 44 -18.83 -22.85 19.69
C ARG A 44 -19.81 -22.63 20.84
N GLY A 45 -19.40 -21.86 21.85
CA GLY A 45 -20.18 -21.47 23.00
C GLY A 45 -19.33 -20.69 24.01
N ARG A 46 -19.92 -20.28 25.14
CA ARG A 46 -19.27 -19.46 26.19
C ARG A 46 -17.93 -19.96 26.68
N TYR A 47 -17.72 -21.28 26.67
CA TYR A 47 -16.47 -21.85 27.15
C TYR A 47 -15.27 -21.51 26.23
N ASP A 48 -15.53 -21.13 24.98
CA ASP A 48 -14.51 -20.71 24.01
C ASP A 48 -14.22 -19.19 24.06
N THR A 49 -14.98 -18.38 24.83
CA THR A 49 -14.87 -16.90 24.82
C THR A 49 -13.81 -16.36 25.79
N LEU A 50 -12.83 -17.19 26.17
CA LEU A 50 -11.76 -16.84 27.12
C LEU A 50 -10.44 -17.45 26.66
N ASN A 51 -9.32 -16.82 27.01
CA ASN A 51 -7.98 -17.18 26.50
C ASN A 51 -7.90 -17.20 24.97
N LEU A 52 -8.68 -16.33 24.31
CA LEU A 52 -8.83 -16.29 22.86
C LEU A 52 -8.40 -14.91 22.34
N PRO A 53 -7.30 -14.83 21.56
CA PRO A 53 -6.95 -13.60 20.88
C PRO A 53 -7.98 -13.22 19.82
N THR A 54 -8.15 -11.91 19.62
CA THR A 54 -9.12 -11.33 18.69
C THR A 54 -8.47 -10.26 17.82
N PHE A 55 -9.10 -9.98 16.69
CA PHE A 55 -8.90 -8.75 15.93
C PHE A 55 -10.10 -7.84 16.14
N ASN A 56 -9.83 -6.54 16.29
CA ASN A 56 -10.82 -5.49 16.16
C ASN A 56 -10.73 -4.92 14.75
N VAL A 57 -11.82 -4.96 13.98
CA VAL A 57 -11.83 -4.48 12.59
C VAL A 57 -12.82 -3.34 12.46
N ASP A 58 -12.30 -2.12 12.34
CA ASP A 58 -13.07 -0.90 12.14
C ASP A 58 -13.14 -0.55 10.65
N ILE A 59 -14.36 -0.33 10.16
CA ILE A 59 -14.64 -0.06 8.77
C ILE A 59 -15.36 1.28 8.67
N THR A 60 -14.81 2.20 7.90
CA THR A 60 -15.32 3.57 7.74
C THR A 60 -15.13 4.02 6.29
N THR A 61 -15.62 5.22 5.95
CA THR A 61 -15.47 5.81 4.61
C THR A 61 -14.88 7.22 4.72
N PRO A 62 -13.63 7.47 4.27
CA PRO A 62 -13.06 8.81 4.27
C PRO A 62 -13.56 9.70 3.12
N ALA A 63 -14.04 9.13 2.01
CA ALA A 63 -14.56 9.87 0.86
C ALA A 63 -15.55 9.00 0.08
N GLU A 64 -16.31 9.61 -0.83
CA GLU A 64 -17.20 8.87 -1.75
C GLU A 64 -16.40 7.81 -2.54
N GLY A 65 -16.89 6.56 -2.56
CA GLY A 65 -16.23 5.46 -3.28
C GLY A 65 -14.97 4.90 -2.62
N VAL A 66 -14.65 5.32 -1.38
CA VAL A 66 -13.45 4.86 -0.65
C VAL A 66 -13.84 4.19 0.66
N ILE A 67 -13.46 2.93 0.85
CA ILE A 67 -13.66 2.21 2.11
C ILE A 67 -12.32 2.05 2.82
N ARG A 68 -12.26 2.50 4.07
CA ARG A 68 -11.12 2.33 4.97
C ARG A 68 -11.39 1.16 5.89
N VAL A 69 -10.44 0.24 5.96
CA VAL A 69 -10.44 -0.91 6.89
C VAL A 69 -9.21 -0.80 7.79
N CYS A 70 -9.44 -0.72 9.10
CA CYS A 70 -8.40 -0.77 10.12
C CYS A 70 -8.56 -2.10 10.88
N ALA A 71 -7.56 -2.99 10.79
CA ALA A 71 -7.57 -4.25 11.51
C ALA A 71 -6.46 -4.24 12.57
N GLU A 72 -6.86 -4.37 13.84
CA GLU A 72 -6.00 -4.18 15.00
C GLU A 72 -6.00 -5.43 15.88
N HIS A 73 -4.88 -5.70 16.55
CA HIS A 73 -4.77 -6.76 17.55
C HIS A 73 -4.50 -6.18 18.95
N TRP A 74 -3.43 -5.39 19.11
CA TRP A 74 -3.13 -4.69 20.36
C TRP A 74 -3.17 -3.17 20.16
N GLN A 75 -4.17 -2.52 20.76
CA GLN A 75 -4.36 -1.06 20.67
C GLN A 75 -3.48 -0.26 21.66
N GLY A 76 -2.73 -0.95 22.53
CA GLY A 76 -1.81 -0.30 23.49
C GLY A 76 -0.40 -0.07 22.96
N ALA A 77 -0.14 -0.38 21.69
CA ALA A 77 1.15 -0.16 21.06
C ALA A 77 1.34 1.32 20.67
N THR A 78 2.58 1.71 20.34
CA THR A 78 2.86 3.02 19.77
C THR A 78 2.12 3.18 18.44
N GLU A 79 1.29 4.22 18.33
CA GLU A 79 0.68 4.57 17.06
C GLU A 79 1.67 5.32 16.17
N TYR A 80 1.82 4.84 14.94
CA TYR A 80 2.58 5.52 13.90
C TYR A 80 1.61 6.21 12.93
N PRO A 81 1.81 7.50 12.64
CA PRO A 81 0.90 8.22 11.77
C PRO A 81 0.98 7.73 10.31
N GLY A 82 -0.17 7.35 9.74
CA GLY A 82 -0.32 7.08 8.29
C GLY A 82 -0.26 8.36 7.45
N PHE A 83 -0.35 8.28 6.12
CA PHE A 83 -0.35 9.47 5.24
C PHE A 83 -1.42 10.50 5.65
N PRO A 84 -1.18 11.80 5.42
CA PRO A 84 -2.20 12.82 5.59
C PRO A 84 -3.28 12.63 4.53
N LEU A 85 -4.39 12.01 4.92
CA LEU A 85 -5.54 11.78 4.05
C LEU A 85 -6.53 12.95 4.16
N ASN A 86 -7.00 13.44 3.02
CA ASN A 86 -8.16 14.33 2.98
C ASN A 86 -9.41 13.46 3.20
N ALA A 87 -10.09 13.67 4.31
CA ALA A 87 -11.29 12.92 4.66
C ALA A 87 -12.46 13.86 4.87
N ASP A 88 -13.62 13.47 4.36
CA ASP A 88 -14.89 14.12 4.63
C ASP A 88 -15.32 13.84 6.08
N GLU A 89 -15.96 14.83 6.70
CA GLU A 89 -16.52 14.68 8.04
C GLU A 89 -17.63 13.61 8.04
N PRO A 90 -17.61 12.64 8.98
CA PRO A 90 -18.64 11.62 9.07
C PRO A 90 -20.01 12.16 9.48
N GLY A 91 -21.06 11.49 9.01
CA GLY A 91 -22.44 11.72 9.40
C GLY A 91 -23.19 12.64 8.44
N ASN A 92 -24.37 12.20 8.01
CA ASN A 92 -25.27 12.88 7.08
C ASN A 92 -24.73 12.99 5.64
N ARG A 93 -23.88 12.06 5.19
CA ARG A 93 -23.42 12.02 3.80
C ARG A 93 -24.41 11.24 2.95
N ASP A 94 -24.92 11.87 1.89
CA ASP A 94 -25.95 11.31 1.02
C ASP A 94 -25.48 10.13 0.17
N TYR A 95 -24.17 10.05 -0.05
CA TYR A 95 -23.52 8.95 -0.75
C TYR A 95 -23.18 7.76 0.17
N VAL A 96 -23.48 7.82 1.48
CA VAL A 96 -23.17 6.74 2.43
C VAL A 96 -24.43 6.05 2.93
N THR A 97 -24.41 4.72 2.98
CA THR A 97 -25.51 3.92 3.54
C THR A 97 -24.94 2.78 4.39
N VAL A 98 -25.36 2.72 5.65
CA VAL A 98 -25.03 1.65 6.59
C VAL A 98 -26.27 0.82 6.87
N GLN A 99 -26.16 -0.50 6.78
CA GLN A 99 -27.25 -1.44 7.04
C GLN A 99 -26.78 -2.60 7.92
N ALA A 100 -27.68 -3.08 8.77
CA ALA A 100 -27.50 -4.29 9.56
C ALA A 100 -28.75 -5.16 9.40
N ASN A 101 -28.55 -6.42 9.05
CA ASN A 101 -29.61 -7.40 8.82
C ASN A 101 -29.45 -8.56 9.81
N GLY A 102 -30.44 -8.74 10.68
CA GLY A 102 -30.40 -9.77 11.73
C GLY A 102 -29.57 -9.35 12.95
N ASN A 103 -29.50 -10.23 13.96
CA ASN A 103 -28.74 -9.95 15.18
C ASN A 103 -27.27 -10.36 15.00
N GLY A 104 -26.35 -9.39 15.03
CA GLY A 104 -24.91 -9.59 14.89
C GLY A 104 -24.17 -9.83 16.22
N ASP A 105 -24.81 -9.58 17.36
CA ASP A 105 -24.17 -9.40 18.67
C ASP A 105 -23.62 -10.71 19.29
N GLY A 106 -22.31 -10.92 19.17
CA GLY A 106 -21.56 -11.96 19.88
C GLY A 106 -22.28 -13.30 20.02
N GLU A 107 -22.46 -13.76 21.25
CA GLU A 107 -23.08 -15.07 21.52
C GLU A 107 -24.58 -15.12 21.20
N VAL A 108 -25.29 -13.99 21.25
CA VAL A 108 -26.74 -13.91 21.05
C VAL A 108 -27.13 -13.67 19.59
N GLY A 109 -26.14 -13.38 18.73
CA GLY A 109 -26.32 -13.17 17.31
C GLY A 109 -26.61 -14.47 16.54
N VAL A 110 -27.13 -14.31 15.32
CA VAL A 110 -27.53 -15.43 14.46
C VAL A 110 -26.58 -15.52 13.26
N ASN A 111 -25.96 -16.69 13.04
CA ASN A 111 -25.13 -16.91 11.86
C ASN A 111 -25.89 -16.58 10.57
N GLY A 112 -25.24 -15.86 9.67
CA GLY A 112 -25.87 -15.31 8.47
C GLY A 112 -26.45 -13.90 8.63
N ALA A 113 -26.51 -13.34 9.85
CA ALA A 113 -26.68 -11.90 10.02
C ALA A 113 -25.52 -11.15 9.34
N ASP A 114 -25.77 -9.97 8.80
CA ASP A 114 -24.76 -9.22 8.06
C ASP A 114 -24.83 -7.72 8.29
N VAL A 115 -23.68 -7.07 8.11
CA VAL A 115 -23.56 -5.62 8.10
C VAL A 115 -22.94 -5.18 6.78
N THR A 116 -23.42 -4.05 6.26
CA THR A 116 -22.91 -3.46 5.01
C THR A 116 -22.72 -1.97 5.16
N LEU A 117 -21.66 -1.46 4.54
CA LEU A 117 -21.43 -0.03 4.34
C LEU A 117 -21.24 0.21 2.84
N THR A 118 -22.07 1.06 2.26
CA THR A 118 -21.97 1.49 0.87
C THR A 118 -21.56 2.95 0.83
N THR A 119 -20.60 3.30 -0.02
CA THR A 119 -20.12 4.67 -0.27
C THR A 119 -19.98 4.88 -1.78
N GLY A 120 -20.79 5.75 -2.36
CA GLY A 120 -20.92 5.88 -3.82
C GLY A 120 -21.27 4.53 -4.45
N GLY A 121 -20.44 4.07 -5.39
CA GLY A 121 -20.59 2.76 -6.07
C GLY A 121 -19.87 1.58 -5.39
N LEU A 122 -19.31 1.74 -4.19
CA LEU A 122 -18.52 0.68 -3.52
C LEU A 122 -19.22 0.23 -2.22
N THR A 123 -19.41 -1.08 -2.07
CA THR A 123 -19.98 -1.68 -0.86
C THR A 123 -19.00 -2.64 -0.21
N VAL A 124 -18.85 -2.56 1.11
CA VAL A 124 -18.23 -3.60 1.93
C VAL A 124 -19.30 -4.36 2.70
N LYS A 125 -19.14 -5.68 2.79
CA LYS A 125 -20.05 -6.58 3.49
C LYS A 125 -19.30 -7.55 4.39
N VAL A 126 -19.82 -7.75 5.60
CA VAL A 126 -19.37 -8.78 6.54
C VAL A 126 -20.56 -9.59 7.01
N VAL A 127 -20.45 -10.91 6.93
CA VAL A 127 -21.47 -11.88 7.36
C VAL A 127 -21.00 -12.57 8.63
N LYS A 128 -21.84 -12.61 9.66
CA LYS A 128 -21.58 -13.27 10.93
C LYS A 128 -21.40 -14.76 10.74
N GLY A 129 -20.38 -15.29 11.40
CA GLY A 129 -20.07 -16.71 11.48
C GLY A 129 -18.73 -17.08 10.84
N ALA A 130 -18.48 -18.38 10.80
CA ALA A 130 -17.29 -18.96 10.21
C ALA A 130 -17.55 -19.43 8.77
N PRO A 131 -16.58 -19.28 7.84
CA PRO A 131 -15.26 -18.67 8.05
C PRO A 131 -15.30 -17.14 8.08
N TRP A 132 -14.19 -16.52 8.55
CA TRP A 132 -13.92 -15.09 8.38
C TRP A 132 -14.17 -14.66 6.93
N ASN A 133 -14.82 -13.51 6.77
CA ASN A 133 -15.13 -12.92 5.49
C ASN A 133 -15.21 -11.39 5.60
N LEU A 134 -14.76 -10.73 4.55
CA LEU A 134 -14.86 -9.29 4.32
C LEU A 134 -14.89 -9.11 2.80
N THR A 135 -16.05 -8.79 2.25
CA THR A 135 -16.30 -8.78 0.80
C THR A 135 -16.45 -7.35 0.30
N PHE A 136 -15.77 -7.00 -0.79
CA PHE A 136 -15.91 -5.71 -1.48
C PHE A 136 -16.67 -5.91 -2.80
N ILE A 137 -17.71 -5.12 -3.01
CA ILE A 137 -18.68 -5.27 -4.09
C ILE A 137 -18.76 -3.94 -4.84
N GLY A 138 -18.66 -4.01 -6.17
CA GLY A 138 -18.78 -2.83 -7.04
C GLY A 138 -20.22 -2.46 -7.34
N GLU A 139 -20.42 -1.34 -8.01
CA GLU A 139 -21.72 -0.76 -8.33
C GLU A 139 -22.60 -1.71 -9.17
N ASP A 140 -21.96 -2.54 -10.00
CA ASP A 140 -22.61 -3.55 -10.82
C ASP A 140 -23.02 -4.82 -10.05
N GLY A 141 -22.81 -4.83 -8.73
CA GLY A 141 -23.12 -5.94 -7.83
C GLY A 141 -22.10 -7.09 -7.86
N LYS A 142 -21.01 -6.97 -8.63
CA LYS A 142 -19.96 -7.99 -8.67
C LYS A 142 -19.02 -7.85 -7.48
N VAL A 143 -18.57 -8.98 -6.96
CA VAL A 143 -17.47 -9.01 -5.99
C VAL A 143 -16.19 -8.59 -6.71
N LEU A 144 -15.59 -7.50 -6.25
CA LEU A 144 -14.31 -6.98 -6.77
C LEU A 144 -13.14 -7.74 -6.15
N THR A 145 -13.18 -7.90 -4.83
CA THR A 145 -12.20 -8.67 -4.06
C THR A 145 -12.78 -9.04 -2.69
N GLU A 146 -12.11 -9.94 -1.98
CA GLU A 146 -12.46 -10.33 -0.62
C GLU A 146 -11.23 -10.72 0.20
N SER A 147 -11.36 -10.56 1.52
CA SER A 147 -10.51 -11.18 2.53
C SER A 147 -11.34 -12.28 3.19
N ALA A 148 -11.00 -13.54 2.90
CA ALA A 148 -11.73 -14.69 3.42
C ALA A 148 -10.80 -15.76 4.03
N GLY A 149 -11.35 -16.54 4.97
CA GLY A 149 -10.64 -17.68 5.56
C GLY A 149 -9.50 -17.27 6.48
N LYS A 150 -8.24 -17.51 6.07
CA LYS A 150 -7.03 -17.15 6.84
C LYS A 150 -6.30 -15.93 6.27
N SER A 151 -7.03 -15.08 5.57
CA SER A 151 -6.49 -13.92 4.87
C SER A 151 -6.07 -12.77 5.80
N LEU A 152 -6.69 -12.62 6.96
CA LEU A 152 -6.32 -11.64 7.97
C LEU A 152 -5.52 -12.32 9.08
N GLY A 153 -4.27 -11.91 9.27
CA GLY A 153 -3.37 -12.55 10.22
C GLY A 153 -2.44 -11.60 10.96
N ARG A 154 -2.06 -12.02 12.17
CA ARG A 154 -0.98 -11.46 12.98
C ARG A 154 0.15 -12.46 13.00
N PHE A 155 1.34 -12.01 12.65
CA PHE A 155 2.56 -12.82 12.65
C PHE A 155 3.51 -12.29 13.72
N LYS A 156 4.05 -13.18 14.53
CA LYS A 156 5.09 -12.87 15.51
C LYS A 156 6.35 -13.65 15.17
N LEU A 157 7.49 -12.96 15.10
CA LEU A 157 8.79 -13.55 14.85
C LEU A 157 9.46 -13.93 16.17
N GLY A 158 9.90 -15.18 16.28
CA GLY A 158 10.81 -15.63 17.33
C GLY A 158 12.26 -15.23 17.05
N ALA A 159 13.13 -15.33 18.06
CA ALA A 159 14.54 -14.94 17.97
C ALA A 159 15.35 -15.68 16.88
N GLU A 160 14.91 -16.87 16.48
CA GLU A 160 15.55 -17.71 15.47
C GLU A 160 14.88 -17.60 14.08
N SER A 161 13.97 -16.64 13.90
CA SER A 161 13.27 -16.47 12.63
C SER A 161 14.22 -15.95 11.55
N ASN A 162 14.22 -16.61 10.39
CA ASN A 162 14.94 -16.11 9.23
C ASN A 162 14.20 -14.90 8.62
N VAL A 163 14.67 -13.70 8.93
CA VAL A 163 14.24 -12.45 8.28
C VAL A 163 15.16 -12.11 7.11
N THR A 164 14.60 -11.66 5.99
CA THR A 164 15.37 -11.05 4.91
C THR A 164 16.00 -9.74 5.41
N ALA A 165 17.30 -9.57 5.20
CA ALA A 165 18.13 -8.58 5.91
C ALA A 165 17.98 -7.11 5.44
N GLN A 166 16.95 -6.75 4.66
CA GLN A 166 16.79 -5.40 4.10
C GLN A 166 15.31 -5.11 3.77
N PRO A 167 14.90 -3.83 3.78
CA PRO A 167 14.91 -2.88 4.90
C PRO A 167 13.73 -3.16 5.85
N VAL A 168 13.91 -2.81 7.13
CA VAL A 168 12.94 -3.07 8.21
C VAL A 168 12.71 -1.77 8.99
N SER A 169 11.44 -1.48 9.32
CA SER A 169 10.96 -0.29 10.06
C SER A 169 11.04 1.07 9.34
N GLU A 170 10.70 2.17 10.03
CA GLU A 170 10.76 3.57 9.54
C GLU A 170 12.21 4.07 9.33
N PHE A 171 13.22 3.40 9.89
CA PHE A 171 14.59 3.92 9.94
C PHE A 171 15.66 3.09 9.19
N GLY A 172 15.33 1.89 8.69
CA GLY A 172 16.17 1.12 7.76
C GLY A 172 17.56 0.66 8.26
N VAL A 173 18.03 1.11 9.42
CA VAL A 173 19.33 0.77 10.01
C VAL A 173 19.23 0.83 11.54
N THR A 174 19.61 -0.24 12.25
CA THR A 174 19.79 -0.18 13.71
C THR A 174 21.14 0.44 14.06
N MET A 175 21.22 1.15 15.19
CA MET A 175 22.44 1.82 15.65
C MET A 175 23.61 0.87 15.97
N ASP A 176 23.36 -0.43 16.09
CA ASP A 176 24.38 -1.45 16.36
C ASP A 176 24.80 -2.25 15.10
N GLY A 177 24.27 -1.91 13.93
CA GLY A 177 24.56 -2.60 12.68
C GLY A 177 23.96 -4.01 12.59
N SER A 178 23.01 -4.35 13.46
CA SER A 178 22.25 -5.60 13.37
C SER A 178 21.01 -5.45 12.49
N ALA A 179 20.79 -6.37 11.55
CA ALA A 179 19.56 -6.41 10.76
C ALA A 179 18.42 -7.01 11.58
N ARG A 180 18.05 -6.37 12.69
CA ARG A 180 16.89 -6.76 13.50
C ARG A 180 15.77 -5.78 13.24
N ASP A 181 14.60 -6.33 12.93
CA ASP A 181 13.37 -5.57 12.96
C ASP A 181 13.14 -5.06 14.39
N GLU A 182 12.85 -3.77 14.55
CA GLU A 182 12.38 -3.25 15.84
C GLU A 182 10.99 -3.83 16.19
N SER A 183 10.23 -4.28 15.19
CA SER A 183 8.95 -4.94 15.35
C SER A 183 9.07 -6.45 15.14
N ASP A 184 8.84 -7.22 16.20
CA ASP A 184 8.69 -8.68 16.10
C ASP A 184 7.26 -9.09 15.71
N VAL A 185 6.34 -8.13 15.51
CA VAL A 185 4.93 -8.37 15.23
C VAL A 185 4.47 -7.63 13.97
N PHE A 186 3.74 -8.34 13.11
CA PHE A 186 3.23 -7.86 11.83
C PHE A 186 1.75 -8.17 11.70
N ILE A 187 1.02 -7.32 10.99
CA ILE A 187 -0.32 -7.63 10.47
C ILE A 187 -0.23 -7.76 8.95
N ALA A 188 -0.89 -8.77 8.42
CA ALA A 188 -1.10 -8.90 6.98
C ALA A 188 -2.57 -9.14 6.68
N ILE A 189 -3.00 -8.56 5.57
CA ILE A 189 -4.29 -8.85 4.95
C ILE A 189 -4.04 -9.32 3.52
N GLN A 190 -4.65 -10.44 3.15
CA GLN A 190 -4.65 -10.97 1.80
C GLN A 190 -5.99 -10.63 1.13
N LEU A 191 -5.92 -10.14 -0.10
CA LEU A 191 -7.07 -9.85 -0.94
C LEU A 191 -7.07 -10.77 -2.15
N HIS A 192 -8.21 -11.34 -2.48
CA HIS A 192 -8.36 -12.24 -3.63
C HIS A 192 -8.18 -11.49 -4.95
N LEU A 193 -7.49 -12.11 -5.90
CA LEU A 193 -7.45 -11.68 -7.29
C LEU A 193 -8.27 -12.66 -8.13
N SER A 194 -9.09 -12.11 -9.03
CA SER A 194 -9.89 -12.88 -9.97
C SER A 194 -9.02 -13.52 -11.06
N VAL A 195 -9.59 -14.48 -11.79
CA VAL A 195 -8.92 -15.08 -12.95
C VAL A 195 -8.65 -14.02 -14.01
N GLY A 196 -7.37 -13.87 -14.38
CA GLY A 196 -6.94 -12.88 -15.38
C GLY A 196 -6.91 -11.44 -14.87
N GLU A 197 -6.97 -11.25 -13.55
CA GLU A 197 -6.85 -9.92 -12.95
C GLU A 197 -5.38 -9.50 -12.86
N ASP A 198 -5.05 -8.39 -13.51
CA ASP A 198 -3.72 -7.79 -13.50
C ASP A 198 -3.62 -6.68 -12.44
N VAL A 199 -2.46 -6.56 -11.81
CA VAL A 199 -2.14 -5.57 -10.79
C VAL A 199 -1.09 -4.58 -11.32
N TYR A 200 -1.26 -3.29 -11.02
CA TYR A 200 -0.42 -2.18 -11.46
C TYR A 200 -0.16 -1.19 -10.33
N GLY A 201 0.81 -0.28 -10.51
CA GLY A 201 1.13 0.78 -9.55
C GLY A 201 2.37 0.48 -8.72
N LEU A 202 2.25 0.68 -7.39
CA LEU A 202 3.33 0.56 -6.40
C LEU A 202 4.46 1.59 -6.56
N GLY A 203 4.14 2.76 -7.11
CA GLY A 203 5.10 3.84 -7.34
C GLY A 203 5.88 3.71 -8.65
N GLU A 204 7.04 4.36 -8.71
CA GLU A 204 7.98 4.25 -9.83
C GLU A 204 8.73 2.93 -9.76
N ARG A 205 8.50 2.05 -10.74
CA ARG A 205 9.13 0.73 -10.80
C ARG A 205 9.63 0.44 -12.22
N PHE A 206 10.79 -0.20 -12.31
CA PHE A 206 11.48 -0.45 -13.58
C PHE A 206 11.37 -1.90 -14.08
N GLY A 207 10.84 -2.81 -13.24
CA GLY A 207 10.49 -4.17 -13.63
C GLY A 207 9.24 -4.24 -14.52
N ALA A 208 8.68 -5.44 -14.66
CA ALA A 208 7.49 -5.63 -15.50
C ALA A 208 6.33 -4.72 -15.06
N TYR A 209 5.60 -4.19 -16.04
CA TYR A 209 4.50 -3.25 -15.80
C TYR A 209 3.38 -3.91 -14.96
N VAL A 210 2.98 -5.12 -15.33
CA VAL A 210 2.08 -5.97 -14.55
C VAL A 210 2.86 -6.54 -13.35
N LYS A 211 2.33 -6.35 -12.14
CA LYS A 211 2.97 -6.67 -10.87
C LYS A 211 2.73 -8.11 -10.40
N ASN A 212 1.82 -8.84 -11.04
CA ASN A 212 1.57 -10.25 -10.74
C ASN A 212 2.85 -11.07 -10.79
N GLY A 213 3.07 -11.89 -9.77
CA GLY A 213 4.27 -12.69 -9.58
C GLY A 213 5.45 -11.95 -8.93
N GLN A 214 5.35 -10.65 -8.64
CA GLN A 214 6.41 -9.87 -8.04
C GLN A 214 6.22 -9.76 -6.52
N SER A 215 7.33 -9.86 -5.78
CA SER A 215 7.43 -9.33 -4.42
C SER A 215 7.91 -7.88 -4.54
N VAL A 216 7.24 -6.93 -3.89
CA VAL A 216 7.57 -5.51 -3.98
C VAL A 216 7.61 -4.90 -2.58
N ASP A 217 8.75 -4.35 -2.23
CA ASP A 217 8.96 -3.62 -0.98
C ASP A 217 8.83 -2.11 -1.24
N ILE A 218 8.00 -1.45 -0.43
CA ILE A 218 7.82 0.01 -0.44
C ILE A 218 8.89 0.59 0.48
N TRP A 219 10.00 1.03 -0.12
CA TRP A 219 11.13 1.64 0.54
C TRP A 219 11.98 2.44 -0.46
N ASN A 220 12.02 3.75 -0.30
CA ASN A 220 12.77 4.61 -1.23
C ASN A 220 14.27 4.30 -1.16
N GLU A 221 14.85 3.86 -2.27
CA GLU A 221 16.26 3.48 -2.38
C GLU A 221 16.90 4.07 -3.64
N ASP A 222 18.18 4.43 -3.51
CA ASP A 222 19.00 4.89 -4.63
C ASP A 222 19.63 3.71 -5.39
N GLY A 223 18.78 3.03 -6.15
CA GLY A 223 19.13 1.81 -6.90
C GLY A 223 19.34 1.98 -8.39
N GLY A 224 19.29 3.21 -8.91
CA GLY A 224 19.21 3.48 -10.33
C GLY A 224 17.87 3.09 -10.95
N THR A 225 17.82 2.96 -12.28
CA THR A 225 16.59 2.70 -13.05
C THR A 225 16.55 1.32 -13.73
N ALA A 226 17.42 0.41 -13.29
CA ALA A 226 17.59 -0.92 -13.86
C ALA A 226 17.61 -2.03 -12.80
N SER A 227 17.04 -1.77 -11.63
CA SER A 227 16.86 -2.69 -10.51
C SER A 227 15.39 -2.74 -10.06
N GLU A 228 15.10 -3.57 -9.08
CA GLU A 228 13.81 -3.67 -8.40
C GLU A 228 13.51 -2.48 -7.47
N GLN A 229 14.55 -1.74 -7.09
CA GLN A 229 14.48 -0.58 -6.22
C GLN A 229 13.80 0.60 -6.92
N GLY A 230 13.25 1.50 -6.12
CA GLY A 230 12.54 2.68 -6.60
C GLY A 230 12.84 3.91 -5.75
N TYR A 231 12.94 5.06 -6.39
CA TYR A 231 13.07 6.34 -5.70
C TYR A 231 11.74 6.86 -5.16
N LYS A 232 10.62 6.41 -5.76
CA LYS A 232 9.29 6.99 -5.60
C LYS A 232 8.28 5.90 -5.26
N ASP A 233 8.40 5.35 -4.06
CA ASP A 233 7.55 4.27 -3.62
C ASP A 233 6.24 4.75 -3.04
N ILE A 234 5.15 4.18 -3.56
CA ILE A 234 3.79 4.51 -3.15
C ILE A 234 3.12 3.19 -2.81
N PRO A 235 2.64 2.96 -1.57
CA PRO A 235 1.95 1.73 -1.16
C PRO A 235 0.51 1.66 -1.70
N PHE A 236 0.33 1.99 -2.98
CA PHE A 236 -0.92 1.98 -3.70
C PHE A 236 -0.81 1.11 -4.94
N TYR A 237 -1.74 0.16 -5.09
CA TYR A 237 -1.91 -0.58 -6.34
C TYR A 237 -3.33 -0.41 -6.87
N MET A 238 -3.49 -0.64 -8.16
CA MET A 238 -4.78 -0.72 -8.85
C MET A 238 -4.84 -1.98 -9.70
N THR A 239 -6.04 -2.45 -10.03
CA THR A 239 -6.22 -3.68 -10.79
C THR A 239 -7.03 -3.48 -12.07
N SER A 240 -6.94 -4.43 -12.99
CA SER A 240 -7.76 -4.46 -14.21
C SER A 240 -9.25 -4.62 -13.93
N ASN A 241 -9.65 -5.00 -12.71
CA ASN A 241 -11.04 -5.07 -12.27
C ASN A 241 -11.61 -3.71 -11.80
N GLY A 242 -10.82 -2.63 -11.90
CA GLY A 242 -11.34 -1.27 -11.72
C GLY A 242 -11.39 -0.79 -10.28
N TYR A 243 -10.61 -1.39 -9.37
CA TYR A 243 -10.43 -0.89 -8.00
C TYR A 243 -8.95 -0.63 -7.69
N GLY A 244 -8.72 0.13 -6.62
CA GLY A 244 -7.38 0.37 -6.07
C GLY A 244 -7.35 0.22 -4.57
N VAL A 245 -6.15 -0.05 -4.04
CA VAL A 245 -5.91 -0.26 -2.61
C VAL A 245 -4.68 0.53 -2.21
N LEU A 246 -4.86 1.42 -1.23
CA LEU A 246 -3.80 2.11 -0.53
C LEU A 246 -3.58 1.42 0.82
N VAL A 247 -2.37 0.92 1.07
CA VAL A 247 -1.94 0.54 2.42
C VAL A 247 -1.42 1.80 3.11
N ASN A 248 -2.20 2.35 4.04
CA ASN A 248 -1.91 3.62 4.69
C ASN A 248 -0.83 3.50 5.79
N ASN A 249 0.40 3.16 5.40
CA ASN A 249 1.56 3.08 6.27
C ASN A 249 2.75 3.79 5.59
N ARG A 250 3.41 4.69 6.32
CA ARG A 250 4.58 5.46 5.83
C ARG A 250 5.90 4.71 5.97
N GLY A 251 5.95 3.71 6.85
CA GLY A 251 7.10 2.83 7.00
C GLY A 251 7.15 1.78 5.90
N HIS A 252 8.00 0.78 6.10
CA HIS A 252 8.14 -0.33 5.19
C HIS A 252 6.82 -1.12 5.05
N VAL A 253 6.36 -1.26 3.81
CA VAL A 253 5.23 -2.13 3.46
C VAL A 253 5.71 -3.13 2.43
N SER A 254 5.45 -4.40 2.67
CA SER A 254 5.91 -5.47 1.80
C SER A 254 4.73 -6.19 1.14
N PHE A 255 4.68 -6.12 -0.19
CA PHE A 255 3.63 -6.73 -1.01
C PHE A 255 4.11 -8.04 -1.62
N GLU A 256 3.28 -9.07 -1.54
CA GLU A 256 3.43 -10.32 -2.30
C GLU A 256 2.29 -10.39 -3.32
N ILE A 257 2.52 -9.92 -4.55
CA ILE A 257 1.47 -9.77 -5.56
C ILE A 257 1.29 -11.11 -6.27
N GLY A 258 0.65 -12.04 -5.59
CA GLY A 258 0.55 -13.43 -6.04
C GLY A 258 1.94 -13.94 -6.39
N SER A 259 2.90 -13.86 -5.46
CA SER A 259 4.32 -14.28 -5.57
C SER A 259 4.71 -15.33 -4.52
N GLU A 260 3.81 -15.60 -3.56
CA GLU A 260 3.92 -16.65 -2.55
C GLU A 260 3.36 -18.00 -3.06
N ASN A 261 2.63 -17.98 -4.19
CA ASN A 261 2.15 -19.16 -4.93
C ASN A 261 1.95 -18.80 -6.42
N THR A 262 2.78 -19.34 -7.33
CA THR A 262 2.85 -18.88 -8.74
C THR A 262 3.30 -19.88 -9.78
N GLU A 263 2.77 -19.71 -10.99
CA GLU A 263 3.36 -20.15 -12.27
C GLU A 263 3.56 -18.91 -13.18
N ALA A 264 4.83 -18.71 -13.58
CA ALA A 264 5.53 -17.93 -14.64
C ALA A 264 4.82 -16.87 -15.54
N THR A 265 5.45 -15.86 -16.19
CA THR A 265 6.77 -15.14 -16.21
C THR A 265 6.65 -13.97 -17.26
N ILE A 266 7.65 -13.06 -17.27
CA ILE A 266 7.83 -11.70 -17.84
C ILE A 266 8.44 -11.62 -19.28
N ASN A 267 8.28 -10.46 -19.98
CA ASN A 267 9.27 -9.58 -20.71
C ASN A 267 8.69 -8.96 -22.01
N SER A 268 9.10 -7.82 -22.60
CA SER A 268 9.83 -6.55 -22.31
C SER A 268 9.71 -5.67 -23.60
N PHE A 269 10.28 -4.44 -23.69
CA PHE A 269 11.01 -3.83 -24.86
C PHE A 269 11.04 -2.28 -24.81
N ILE A 270 12.25 -1.69 -24.83
CA ILE A 270 12.53 -0.23 -24.79
C ILE A 270 13.41 0.27 -25.96
N ASP A 271 13.79 -0.59 -26.92
CA ASP A 271 14.71 -0.21 -28.01
C ASP A 271 14.09 0.72 -29.09
N GLY A 272 12.83 1.15 -28.95
CA GLY A 272 12.10 1.88 -29.99
C GLY A 272 12.30 3.40 -30.05
N MET A 273 12.86 4.03 -29.02
CA MET A 273 12.81 5.51 -28.94
C MET A 273 13.86 6.22 -29.82
N ALA A 274 15.02 5.61 -30.06
CA ALA A 274 16.14 6.29 -30.73
C ALA A 274 16.01 6.39 -32.26
N GLU A 275 15.22 5.52 -32.90
CA GLU A 275 15.12 5.48 -34.37
C GLU A 275 14.20 6.55 -34.98
N ARG A 276 13.56 7.42 -34.18
CA ARG A 276 12.32 8.14 -34.57
C ARG A 276 12.37 9.68 -34.55
N ASP A 277 13.55 10.31 -34.56
CA ASP A 277 13.73 11.78 -34.72
C ASP A 277 12.87 12.65 -33.77
N ILE A 278 13.05 12.49 -32.45
CA ILE A 278 12.22 13.13 -31.42
C ILE A 278 12.82 14.49 -30.95
N PRO A 279 12.07 15.62 -30.99
CA PRO A 279 12.57 16.95 -30.62
C PRO A 279 12.79 17.16 -29.11
N LEU A 280 13.82 17.95 -28.76
CA LEU A 280 14.29 18.23 -27.40
C LEU A 280 13.80 19.60 -26.90
N ALA A 281 13.14 19.65 -25.74
CA ALA A 281 12.53 20.86 -25.19
C ALA A 281 13.18 21.40 -23.90
N ALA A 282 14.03 20.62 -23.23
CA ALA A 282 14.73 21.02 -22.01
C ALA A 282 16.09 20.33 -21.90
N PHE A 283 17.05 21.01 -21.27
CA PHE A 283 18.39 20.49 -21.00
C PHE A 283 18.67 20.61 -19.51
N HIS A 284 19.02 19.50 -18.86
CA HIS A 284 19.27 19.41 -17.42
C HIS A 284 20.77 19.29 -17.15
N TYR A 285 21.28 20.08 -16.19
CA TYR A 285 22.63 19.94 -15.66
C TYR A 285 22.61 19.01 -14.44
N ASP A 286 23.23 17.84 -14.61
CA ASP A 286 23.35 16.81 -13.57
C ASP A 286 24.45 17.17 -12.53
N CYS A 287 24.58 16.39 -11.45
CA CYS A 287 25.32 16.66 -10.20
C CYS A 287 26.68 17.40 -10.32
N TYR A 288 27.44 17.18 -11.40
CA TYR A 288 28.77 17.74 -11.63
C TYR A 288 28.82 19.23 -12.01
N TRP A 289 27.69 19.94 -11.96
CA TRP A 289 27.72 21.41 -11.95
C TRP A 289 28.30 21.98 -10.65
N MET A 290 28.28 21.19 -9.57
CA MET A 290 28.93 21.48 -8.27
C MET A 290 30.23 20.69 -8.11
N ARG A 291 31.11 21.15 -7.22
CA ARG A 291 32.40 20.50 -6.94
C ARG A 291 32.22 19.09 -6.36
N GLU A 292 33.09 18.16 -6.75
CA GLU A 292 33.10 16.78 -6.26
C GLU A 292 33.10 16.72 -4.73
N PHE A 293 32.27 15.84 -4.15
CA PHE A 293 32.07 15.65 -2.69
C PHE A 293 31.46 16.83 -1.92
N HIS A 294 31.02 17.88 -2.60
CA HIS A 294 30.33 19.03 -2.01
C HIS A 294 28.85 19.12 -2.44
N TRP A 295 28.26 18.02 -2.92
CA TRP A 295 26.85 17.99 -3.31
C TRP A 295 25.97 17.85 -2.05
N CYS A 296 25.04 18.76 -1.74
CA CYS A 296 24.57 19.96 -2.45
C CYS A 296 24.92 21.25 -1.65
N ASP A 297 26.00 21.97 -2.03
CA ASP A 297 26.41 23.26 -1.42
C ASP A 297 26.00 24.49 -2.22
N PHE A 298 25.33 24.30 -3.36
CA PHE A 298 24.85 25.32 -4.30
C PHE A 298 25.94 26.20 -4.93
N GLU A 299 27.21 25.80 -4.90
CA GLU A 299 28.32 26.53 -5.52
C GLU A 299 28.76 25.89 -6.85
N TRP A 300 28.70 26.66 -7.94
CA TRP A 300 29.16 26.20 -9.25
C TRP A 300 30.65 25.86 -9.25
N ASP A 301 31.01 24.72 -9.85
CA ASP A 301 32.39 24.35 -10.05
C ASP A 301 33.05 25.25 -11.09
N LYS A 302 33.74 26.29 -10.61
CA LYS A 302 34.44 27.29 -11.45
C LYS A 302 35.49 26.68 -12.37
N ARG A 303 35.93 25.43 -12.16
CA ARG A 303 36.84 24.70 -13.05
C ARG A 303 36.18 24.38 -14.40
N PHE A 304 34.88 24.08 -14.37
CA PHE A 304 34.08 23.70 -15.56
C PHE A 304 33.11 24.82 -15.98
N PHE A 305 32.67 25.65 -15.04
CA PHE A 305 31.67 26.71 -15.22
C PHE A 305 32.24 28.09 -14.81
N GLY A 306 33.27 28.53 -15.51
CA GLY A 306 34.03 29.74 -15.15
C GLY A 306 33.23 31.06 -15.22
N ASP A 307 32.30 31.17 -16.18
CA ASP A 307 31.34 32.28 -16.30
C ASP A 307 29.96 31.69 -16.64
N ILE A 308 29.30 31.17 -15.62
CA ILE A 308 28.02 30.49 -15.76
C ILE A 308 26.91 31.46 -16.19
N GLU A 309 26.92 32.70 -15.70
CA GLU A 309 25.90 33.70 -16.03
C GLU A 309 25.87 34.01 -17.54
N SER A 310 27.03 34.21 -18.16
CA SER A 310 27.10 34.39 -19.62
C SER A 310 26.75 33.13 -20.40
N THR A 311 27.10 31.96 -19.86
CA THR A 311 26.82 30.65 -20.48
C THR A 311 25.32 30.36 -20.50
N LEU A 312 24.64 30.56 -19.36
CA LEU A 312 23.19 30.45 -19.25
C LEU A 312 22.50 31.47 -20.13
N LYS A 313 22.95 32.74 -20.12
CA LYS A 313 22.41 33.78 -20.99
C LYS A 313 22.50 33.41 -22.48
N ARG A 314 23.63 32.89 -22.94
CA ARG A 314 23.80 32.42 -24.33
C ARG A 314 22.87 31.24 -24.67
N LEU A 315 22.68 30.30 -23.75
CA LEU A 315 21.74 29.19 -23.93
C LEU A 315 20.28 29.68 -23.95
N HIS A 316 19.97 30.71 -23.15
CA HIS A 316 18.65 31.36 -23.07
C HIS A 316 18.32 32.17 -24.33
N GLU A 317 19.29 32.92 -24.88
CA GLU A 317 19.06 33.90 -25.95
C GLU A 317 19.31 33.33 -27.36
N ASP A 318 20.35 32.51 -27.57
CA ASP A 318 20.84 32.20 -28.92
C ASP A 318 20.34 30.86 -29.51
N LYS A 319 19.94 29.90 -28.66
CA LYS A 319 19.58 28.54 -29.13
C LYS A 319 18.10 28.18 -29.01
N GLY A 320 17.31 28.97 -28.29
CA GLY A 320 15.84 28.84 -28.25
C GLY A 320 15.28 27.62 -27.52
N TYR A 321 16.05 27.00 -26.62
CA TYR A 321 15.73 25.72 -25.96
C TYR A 321 14.85 25.83 -24.70
N LEU A 322 13.99 26.85 -24.61
CA LEU A 322 13.13 27.06 -23.45
C LEU A 322 11.66 27.15 -23.84
N VAL A 323 10.80 26.68 -22.92
CA VAL A 323 9.34 26.86 -22.99
C VAL A 323 9.04 28.36 -23.03
N ARG A 324 8.34 28.79 -24.08
CA ARG A 324 7.93 30.18 -24.27
C ARG A 324 6.46 30.34 -23.89
N LYS A 325 6.15 31.47 -23.28
CA LYS A 325 4.76 31.96 -23.19
C LYS A 325 4.21 32.18 -24.61
N PRO A 326 2.88 32.25 -24.79
CA PRO A 326 2.27 32.54 -26.09
C PRO A 326 2.73 33.88 -26.72
N ASN A 327 3.22 34.83 -25.92
CA ASN A 327 3.78 36.10 -26.38
C ASN A 327 5.25 36.02 -26.82
N GLY A 328 5.86 34.83 -26.82
CA GLY A 328 7.24 34.59 -27.26
C GLY A 328 8.31 34.83 -26.18
N GLU A 329 7.94 35.36 -25.01
CA GLU A 329 8.84 35.50 -23.87
C GLU A 329 9.17 34.13 -23.27
N VAL A 330 10.38 33.99 -22.74
CA VAL A 330 10.79 32.80 -21.98
C VAL A 330 9.96 32.71 -20.69
N TRP A 331 9.44 31.52 -20.38
CA TRP A 331 8.75 31.26 -19.12
C TRP A 331 9.78 30.95 -18.01
N GLN A 332 9.79 31.71 -16.91
CA GLN A 332 10.73 31.58 -15.79
C GLN A 332 10.03 31.84 -14.44
N THR A 333 10.52 31.20 -13.38
CA THR A 333 10.13 31.38 -11.97
C THR A 333 11.35 31.19 -11.06
N ASP A 334 11.34 31.81 -9.88
CA ASP A 334 12.39 31.71 -8.83
C ASP A 334 12.15 30.56 -7.85
N PHE A 335 11.15 29.73 -8.13
CA PHE A 335 10.87 28.49 -7.40
C PHE A 335 11.39 27.30 -8.21
N TRP A 336 12.09 26.39 -7.54
CA TRP A 336 12.23 25.01 -8.01
C TRP A 336 10.93 24.26 -7.75
#